data_AF-A0A3L7MRK3-F1
#
_entry.id   AF-A0A3L7MRK3-F1
#
_cell.length_a   1.000
_cell.length_b   1.000
_cell.length_c   1.000
_cell.angle_alpha   90.00
_cell.angle_beta   90.00
_cell.angle_gamma   90.00
#
_symmetry.space_group_name_H-M   'P 1'
#
loop_
_entity.id
_entity.type
_entity.pdbx_description
1 polymer ?
#
loop_
_entity_poly.entity_id
_entity_poly.type
_entity_poly.pdbx_seq_one_letter_code
_entity_poly.pdbx_strand_id
1 'polypeptide(L)'
;MKYIATLLITTLFAATGAEAKPLKVFILAGQSNMEGHAEVRTFDYIGKDPLTAPILKEMRSPDGTPRVCDKVWMSYLTGPYDGSANGEGLGKLTAGFGARGDQPTKDGGKIGPEFTFGISMEKELKEPILIIKTAWGGRSLNTEFRPPSAGQYKLPKEIQELWDKHPQGAHGIPKAEDRKKWQDDKNAASGVFYRMMIEHVKKVLADPKRVCPEYDEKAGYEVAGFVWLQGFNDLVDGTTYPGPDQPGKYEEYSRLLAHFIRDVRNDLSAPKMP
;
A
#
# COMPACT_ATOMS: atom_id res chain seq x y z
N MET A 1 -72.74 30.38 23.94
CA MET A 1 -71.54 30.25 23.10
C MET A 1 -70.64 29.17 23.70
N LYS A 2 -70.49 28.02 23.04
CA LYS A 2 -69.58 26.94 23.47
C LYS A 2 -68.29 27.10 22.68
N TYR A 3 -67.19 27.42 23.35
CA TYR A 3 -65.85 27.42 22.75
C TYR A 3 -65.25 26.04 22.92
N ILE A 4 -65.07 25.31 21.82
CA ILE A 4 -64.29 24.09 21.75
C ILE A 4 -62.85 24.51 21.48
N ALA A 5 -61.98 24.34 22.48
CA ALA A 5 -60.55 24.54 22.31
C ALA A 5 -59.94 23.27 21.71
N THR A 6 -59.57 23.34 20.44
CA THR A 6 -58.83 22.27 19.77
C THR A 6 -57.35 22.38 20.16
N LEU A 7 -56.88 21.44 20.98
CA LEU A 7 -55.47 21.33 21.35
C LEU A 7 -54.72 20.62 20.21
N LEU A 8 -53.92 21.37 19.44
CA LEU A 8 -52.96 20.79 18.50
C LEU A 8 -51.78 20.23 19.28
N ILE A 9 -51.62 18.90 19.29
CA ILE A 9 -50.42 18.23 19.80
C ILE A 9 -49.45 18.10 18.63
N THR A 10 -48.45 18.96 18.57
CA THR A 10 -47.32 18.85 17.64
C THR A 10 -46.33 17.83 18.20
N THR A 11 -46.32 16.62 17.66
CA THR A 11 -45.28 15.62 17.93
C THR A 11 -43.99 16.02 17.22
N LEU A 12 -43.05 16.60 17.96
CA LEU A 12 -41.67 16.77 17.50
C LEU A 12 -41.00 15.39 17.40
N PHE A 13 -40.90 14.85 16.20
CA PHE A 13 -39.96 13.78 15.90
C PHE A 13 -38.54 14.36 15.98
N ALA A 14 -37.88 14.16 17.12
CA ALA A 14 -36.44 14.33 17.21
C ALA A 14 -35.81 13.20 16.40
N ALA A 15 -35.49 13.47 15.13
CA ALA A 15 -34.59 12.63 14.37
C ALA A 15 -33.23 12.69 15.06
N THR A 16 -32.92 11.66 15.85
CA THR A 16 -31.56 11.42 16.33
C THR A 16 -30.73 11.06 15.09
N GLY A 17 -30.19 12.07 14.41
CA GLY A 17 -29.18 11.86 13.38
C GLY A 17 -28.01 11.18 14.07
N ALA A 18 -27.81 9.89 13.82
CA ALA A 18 -26.57 9.23 14.17
C ALA A 18 -25.45 10.01 13.46
N GLU A 19 -24.57 10.64 14.22
CA GLU A 19 -23.44 11.38 13.67
C GLU A 19 -22.61 10.40 12.83
N ALA A 20 -22.47 10.70 11.54
CA ALA A 20 -21.73 9.84 10.63
C ALA A 20 -20.29 9.74 11.11
N LYS A 21 -19.79 8.51 11.22
CA LYS A 21 -18.41 8.28 11.66
C LYS A 21 -17.44 8.65 10.53
N PRO A 22 -16.25 9.19 10.86
CA PRO A 22 -15.24 9.51 9.85
C PRO A 22 -14.81 8.26 9.09
N LEU A 23 -14.48 8.45 7.81
CA LEU A 23 -13.90 7.39 6.97
C LEU A 23 -12.51 7.01 7.49
N LYS A 24 -12.31 5.72 7.78
CA LYS A 24 -10.99 5.20 8.17
C LYS A 24 -10.17 4.89 6.93
N VAL A 25 -9.03 5.54 6.78
CA VAL A 25 -8.12 5.34 5.64
C VAL A 25 -6.92 4.52 6.05
N PHE A 26 -6.68 3.39 5.37
CA PHE A 26 -5.47 2.59 5.51
C PHE A 26 -4.66 2.63 4.24
N ILE A 27 -3.35 2.84 4.36
CA ILE A 27 -2.44 2.86 3.23
C ILE A 27 -1.64 1.56 3.24
N LEU A 28 -1.69 0.81 2.14
CA LEU A 28 -0.95 -0.43 1.96
C LEU A 28 0.11 -0.22 0.88
N ALA A 29 1.38 -0.24 1.26
CA ALA A 29 2.47 0.04 0.31
C ALA A 29 3.62 -0.96 0.42
N GLY A 30 4.30 -1.18 -0.71
CA GLY A 30 5.48 -2.03 -0.73
C GLY A 30 5.67 -2.76 -2.06
N GLN A 31 6.21 -3.98 -1.98
CA GLN A 31 6.60 -4.75 -3.15
C GLN A 31 6.23 -6.23 -3.06
N SER A 32 6.22 -6.92 -4.21
CA SER A 32 6.04 -8.38 -4.35
C SER A 32 4.83 -8.93 -3.61
N ASN A 33 4.97 -9.39 -2.36
CA ASN A 33 3.86 -9.91 -1.56
C ASN A 33 2.81 -8.83 -1.26
N MET A 34 3.21 -7.56 -1.12
CA MET A 34 2.23 -6.47 -1.04
C MET A 34 1.44 -6.36 -2.35
N GLU A 35 2.10 -6.49 -3.50
CA GLU A 35 1.41 -6.48 -4.80
C GLU A 35 0.39 -7.62 -4.87
N GLY A 36 0.78 -8.81 -4.41
CA GLY A 36 -0.09 -9.96 -4.22
C GLY A 36 -0.15 -10.86 -5.44
N HIS A 37 0.78 -11.80 -5.56
CA HIS A 37 0.87 -12.71 -6.73
C HIS A 37 0.18 -14.07 -6.53
N ALA A 38 -0.37 -14.32 -5.35
CA ALA A 38 -1.11 -15.53 -5.07
C ALA A 38 -2.39 -15.58 -5.92
N GLU A 39 -2.70 -16.73 -6.49
CA GLU A 39 -3.91 -16.89 -7.31
C GLU A 39 -5.13 -17.10 -6.41
N VAL A 40 -6.28 -16.52 -6.80
CA VAL A 40 -7.57 -16.78 -6.11
C VAL A 40 -7.83 -18.29 -6.01
N ARG A 41 -7.55 -19.05 -7.08
CA ARG A 41 -7.75 -20.52 -7.11
C ARG A 41 -6.93 -21.30 -6.06
N THR A 42 -5.96 -20.65 -5.42
CA THR A 42 -5.08 -21.30 -4.42
C THR A 42 -5.39 -20.90 -2.98
N PHE A 43 -6.28 -19.94 -2.71
CA PHE A 43 -6.49 -19.50 -1.33
C PHE A 43 -7.21 -20.53 -0.43
N ASP A 44 -7.80 -21.57 -1.03
CA ASP A 44 -8.47 -22.68 -0.32
C ASP A 44 -7.49 -23.48 0.54
N TYR A 45 -6.21 -23.46 0.17
CA TYR A 45 -5.16 -24.14 0.91
C TYR A 45 -4.95 -23.53 2.31
N ILE A 46 -5.33 -22.26 2.51
CA ILE A 46 -5.37 -21.62 3.84
C ILE A 46 -6.32 -22.39 4.77
N GLY A 47 -7.34 -23.07 4.25
CA GLY A 47 -8.26 -23.88 5.05
C GLY A 47 -7.72 -25.25 5.48
N LYS A 48 -6.55 -25.68 4.98
CA LYS A 48 -5.98 -26.99 5.32
C LYS A 48 -5.32 -27.02 6.69
N ASP A 49 -4.90 -25.86 7.19
CA ASP A 49 -4.44 -25.70 8.57
C ASP A 49 -5.63 -25.28 9.45
N PRO A 50 -5.96 -26.02 10.52
CA PRO A 50 -7.01 -25.66 11.46
C PRO A 50 -6.90 -24.24 12.03
N LEU A 51 -5.68 -23.69 12.15
CA LEU A 51 -5.45 -22.34 12.67
C LEU A 51 -5.88 -21.24 11.70
N THR A 52 -5.82 -21.50 10.40
CA THR A 52 -6.16 -20.52 9.36
C THR A 52 -7.48 -20.82 8.66
N ALA A 53 -8.11 -21.97 8.92
CA ALA A 53 -9.46 -22.28 8.46
C ALA A 53 -10.54 -21.23 8.83
N PRO A 54 -10.51 -20.58 10.01
CA PRO A 54 -11.44 -19.49 10.31
C PRO A 54 -11.28 -18.29 9.36
N ILE A 55 -10.05 -17.99 8.92
CA ILE A 55 -9.78 -16.91 7.97
C ILE A 55 -10.45 -17.22 6.63
N LEU A 56 -10.30 -18.45 6.11
CA LEU A 56 -10.94 -18.86 4.86
C LEU A 56 -12.47 -18.73 4.93
N LYS A 57 -13.07 -19.05 6.09
CA LYS A 57 -14.51 -18.90 6.29
C LYS A 57 -14.96 -17.44 6.16
N GLU A 58 -14.17 -16.48 6.65
CA GLU A 58 -14.48 -15.05 6.53
C GLU A 58 -14.20 -14.47 5.14
N MET A 59 -13.35 -15.14 4.34
CA MET A 59 -13.05 -14.77 2.95
C MET A 59 -14.15 -15.17 1.95
N ARG A 60 -15.18 -15.89 2.37
CA ARG A 60 -16.21 -16.46 1.49
C ARG A 60 -17.61 -15.96 1.81
N SER A 61 -18.39 -15.80 0.77
CA SER A 61 -19.84 -15.68 0.82
C SER A 61 -20.50 -17.04 1.12
N PRO A 62 -21.79 -17.09 1.52
CA PRO A 62 -22.50 -18.36 1.77
C PRO A 62 -22.55 -19.31 0.58
N ASP A 63 -22.49 -18.80 -0.65
CA ASP A 63 -22.42 -19.57 -1.90
C ASP A 63 -21.01 -20.07 -2.25
N GLY A 64 -20.01 -19.78 -1.42
CA GLY A 64 -18.63 -20.19 -1.59
C GLY A 64 -17.79 -19.26 -2.49
N THR A 65 -18.38 -18.22 -3.08
CA THR A 65 -17.64 -17.22 -3.86
C THR A 65 -16.80 -16.31 -2.96
N PRO A 66 -15.75 -15.63 -3.49
CA PRO A 66 -15.02 -14.63 -2.71
C PRO A 66 -15.96 -13.56 -2.16
N ARG A 67 -15.82 -13.28 -0.86
CA ARG A 67 -16.60 -12.25 -0.17
C ARG A 67 -16.33 -10.87 -0.78
N VAL A 68 -17.40 -10.09 -0.95
CA VAL A 68 -17.31 -8.64 -1.14
C VAL A 68 -17.55 -7.99 0.22
N CYS A 69 -16.64 -7.12 0.65
CA CYS A 69 -16.78 -6.38 1.91
C CYS A 69 -17.90 -5.34 1.77
N ASP A 70 -18.66 -5.13 2.84
CA ASP A 70 -19.82 -4.23 2.84
C ASP A 70 -19.38 -2.77 2.96
N LYS A 71 -18.40 -2.51 3.82
CA LYS A 71 -17.93 -1.19 4.26
C LYS A 71 -16.47 -0.91 3.89
N VAL A 72 -15.86 -1.69 2.99
CA VAL A 72 -14.47 -1.50 2.58
C VAL A 72 -14.39 -1.20 1.10
N TRP A 73 -13.83 -0.05 0.77
CA TRP A 73 -13.55 0.39 -0.59
C TRP A 73 -12.05 0.42 -0.84
N MET A 74 -11.70 0.25 -2.11
CA MET A 74 -10.33 0.07 -2.55
C MET A 74 -10.00 1.08 -3.64
N SER A 75 -8.86 1.74 -3.50
CA SER A 75 -8.11 2.28 -4.63
C SER A 75 -6.74 1.65 -4.67
N TYR A 76 -6.35 1.12 -5.83
CA TYR A 76 -5.09 0.43 -6.01
C TYR A 76 -4.34 0.96 -7.22
N LEU A 77 -3.22 1.64 -6.98
CA LEU A 77 -2.23 1.98 -8.00
C LEU A 77 -1.22 0.84 -8.17
N THR A 78 -1.16 0.29 -9.36
CA THR A 78 -0.22 -0.76 -9.75
C THR A 78 0.05 -0.69 -11.25
N GLY A 79 1.05 -1.44 -11.71
CA GLY A 79 1.37 -1.60 -13.12
C GLY A 79 2.58 -2.50 -13.32
N PRO A 80 3.09 -2.59 -14.55
CA PRO A 80 4.26 -3.40 -14.88
C PRO A 80 5.53 -2.91 -14.18
N TYR A 81 6.54 -3.77 -14.15
CA TYR A 81 7.84 -3.52 -13.52
C TYR A 81 8.63 -2.34 -14.11
N ASP A 82 8.31 -1.84 -15.29
CA ASP A 82 8.94 -0.62 -15.83
C ASP A 82 8.14 0.65 -15.52
N GLY A 83 6.96 0.51 -14.89
CA GLY A 83 6.04 1.61 -14.60
C GLY A 83 5.32 2.17 -15.83
N SER A 84 5.47 1.53 -17.01
CA SER A 84 4.97 2.03 -18.30
C SER A 84 3.44 2.08 -18.41
N ALA A 85 2.73 1.21 -17.67
CA ALA A 85 1.28 1.09 -17.70
C ALA A 85 0.68 1.12 -16.28
N ASN A 86 1.15 2.02 -15.43
CA ASN A 86 0.55 2.25 -14.12
C ASN A 86 -0.89 2.76 -14.26
N GLY A 87 -1.80 2.25 -13.44
CA GLY A 87 -3.19 2.69 -13.41
C GLY A 87 -3.90 2.32 -12.12
N GLU A 88 -5.12 2.83 -11.98
CA GLU A 88 -5.89 2.76 -10.74
C GLU A 88 -7.07 1.78 -10.88
N GLY A 89 -7.02 0.67 -10.13
CA GLY A 89 -8.14 -0.24 -9.93
C GLY A 89 -9.00 0.21 -8.75
N LEU A 90 -10.32 0.26 -8.92
CA LEU A 90 -11.27 0.76 -7.92
C LEU A 90 -12.40 -0.25 -7.68
N GLY A 91 -12.98 -0.23 -6.48
CA GLY A 91 -14.22 -0.95 -6.18
C GLY A 91 -14.41 -1.25 -4.69
N LYS A 92 -15.49 -1.95 -4.35
CA LYS A 92 -15.60 -2.60 -3.04
C LYS A 92 -14.53 -3.69 -2.94
N LEU A 93 -13.94 -3.85 -1.77
CA LEU A 93 -12.91 -4.84 -1.55
C LEU A 93 -13.46 -6.26 -1.72
N THR A 94 -12.81 -7.03 -2.57
CA THR A 94 -13.00 -8.47 -2.77
C THR A 94 -11.67 -9.09 -3.19
N ALA A 95 -11.61 -10.39 -3.45
CA ALA A 95 -10.46 -11.00 -4.08
C ALA A 95 -10.24 -10.43 -5.50
N GLY A 96 -9.02 -10.53 -6.05
CA GLY A 96 -8.71 -10.00 -7.39
C GLY A 96 -7.95 -8.67 -7.41
N PHE A 97 -7.72 -8.03 -6.25
CA PHE A 97 -6.90 -6.81 -6.09
C PHE A 97 -5.40 -7.08 -5.89
N GLY A 98 -4.94 -8.31 -6.11
CA GLY A 98 -3.52 -8.66 -6.21
C GLY A 98 -2.87 -8.08 -7.47
N ALA A 99 -1.76 -8.66 -7.94
CA ALA A 99 -1.04 -8.22 -9.14
C ALA A 99 -1.93 -8.18 -10.39
N ARG A 100 -1.80 -7.11 -11.19
CA ARG A 100 -2.67 -6.80 -12.36
C ARG A 100 -1.92 -6.51 -13.67
N GLY A 101 -0.59 -6.64 -13.67
CA GLY A 101 0.23 -6.45 -14.88
C GLY A 101 -0.04 -5.11 -15.58
N ASP A 102 -0.28 -5.18 -16.89
CA ASP A 102 -0.60 -4.04 -17.76
C ASP A 102 -2.10 -3.70 -17.85
N GLN A 103 -2.95 -4.39 -17.08
CA GLN A 103 -4.40 -4.16 -17.01
C GLN A 103 -4.84 -3.74 -15.59
N PRO A 104 -4.29 -2.66 -15.01
CA PRO A 104 -4.49 -2.30 -13.60
C PRO A 104 -5.95 -2.04 -13.20
N THR A 105 -6.82 -1.74 -14.16
CA THR A 105 -8.25 -1.49 -13.91
C THR A 105 -9.10 -2.77 -13.87
N LYS A 106 -8.55 -3.92 -14.27
CA LYS A 106 -9.26 -5.21 -14.33
C LYS A 106 -8.87 -6.13 -13.18
N ASP A 107 -9.72 -7.10 -12.89
CA ASP A 107 -9.38 -8.21 -12.00
C ASP A 107 -8.19 -8.99 -12.59
N GLY A 108 -7.12 -9.15 -11.80
CA GLY A 108 -5.92 -9.89 -12.18
C GLY A 108 -6.00 -11.39 -11.89
N GLY A 109 -7.05 -11.89 -11.24
CA GLY A 109 -7.15 -13.26 -10.73
C GLY A 109 -6.26 -13.53 -9.51
N LYS A 110 -5.66 -12.47 -8.95
CA LYS A 110 -4.69 -12.54 -7.87
C LYS A 110 -5.18 -11.88 -6.58
N ILE A 111 -4.59 -12.27 -5.47
CA ILE A 111 -4.85 -11.69 -4.16
C ILE A 111 -3.54 -11.21 -3.51
N GLY A 112 -3.63 -10.11 -2.78
CA GLY A 112 -2.62 -9.68 -1.83
C GLY A 112 -3.17 -9.60 -0.40
N PRO A 113 -2.39 -9.00 0.52
CA PRO A 113 -2.78 -8.86 1.92
C PRO A 113 -4.00 -7.94 2.11
N GLU A 114 -4.36 -7.12 1.12
CA GLU A 114 -5.50 -6.20 1.20
C GLU A 114 -6.81 -6.91 1.54
N PHE A 115 -7.00 -8.15 1.07
CA PHE A 115 -8.28 -8.81 1.20
C PHE A 115 -8.57 -9.23 2.64
N THR A 116 -7.66 -9.99 3.26
CA THR A 116 -7.81 -10.43 4.65
C THR A 116 -7.60 -9.27 5.64
N PHE A 117 -6.76 -8.29 5.29
CA PHE A 117 -6.64 -7.06 6.07
C PHE A 117 -7.98 -6.33 6.14
N GLY A 118 -8.61 -6.03 5.00
CA GLY A 118 -9.87 -5.29 4.99
C GLY A 118 -11.03 -6.05 5.65
N ILE A 119 -11.11 -7.37 5.47
CA ILE A 119 -12.09 -8.22 6.19
C ILE A 119 -11.92 -8.08 7.71
N SER A 120 -10.68 -8.15 8.19
CA SER A 120 -10.38 -8.04 9.63
C SER A 120 -10.72 -6.65 10.16
N MET A 121 -10.31 -5.59 9.44
CA MET A 121 -10.57 -4.21 9.86
C MET A 121 -12.06 -3.87 9.85
N GLU A 122 -12.82 -4.37 8.87
CA GLU A 122 -14.27 -4.19 8.81
C GLU A 122 -14.97 -4.80 10.03
N LYS A 123 -14.57 -6.01 10.42
CA LYS A 123 -15.12 -6.74 11.56
C LYS A 123 -14.85 -6.00 12.88
N GLU A 124 -13.63 -5.50 13.05
CA GLU A 124 -13.20 -4.83 14.28
C GLU A 124 -13.77 -3.41 14.41
N LEU A 125 -13.69 -2.61 13.35
CA LEU A 125 -14.04 -1.18 13.41
C LEU A 125 -15.54 -0.92 13.18
N LYS A 126 -16.19 -1.72 12.34
CA LYS A 126 -17.61 -1.56 11.93
C LYS A 126 -17.92 -0.17 11.34
N GLU A 127 -16.88 0.47 10.80
CA GLU A 127 -16.84 1.81 10.21
C GLU A 127 -16.65 1.73 8.69
N PRO A 128 -16.99 2.79 7.92
CA PRO A 128 -16.57 2.86 6.53
C PRO A 128 -15.04 2.94 6.45
N ILE A 129 -14.45 2.13 5.57
CA ILE A 129 -13.01 1.99 5.40
C ILE A 129 -12.64 2.22 3.94
N LEU A 130 -11.59 3.01 3.71
CA LEU A 130 -10.94 3.15 2.42
C LEU A 130 -9.51 2.62 2.51
N ILE A 131 -9.20 1.62 1.73
CA ILE A 131 -7.83 1.14 1.53
C ILE A 131 -7.27 1.81 0.28
N ILE A 132 -6.12 2.46 0.44
CA ILE A 132 -5.32 3.00 -0.67
C ILE A 132 -4.07 2.14 -0.77
N LYS A 133 -3.94 1.36 -1.84
CA LYS A 133 -2.78 0.49 -2.07
C LYS A 133 -1.90 1.03 -3.18
N THR A 134 -0.59 0.93 -2.99
CA THR A 134 0.41 1.31 -3.97
C THR A 134 1.52 0.27 -3.93
N ALA A 135 1.55 -0.64 -4.89
CA ALA A 135 2.45 -1.79 -4.82
C ALA A 135 2.94 -2.23 -6.19
N TRP A 136 4.21 -2.64 -6.24
CA TRP A 136 4.89 -3.06 -7.47
C TRP A 136 5.97 -4.10 -7.15
N GLY A 137 6.15 -5.08 -8.03
CA GLY A 137 7.23 -6.06 -7.90
C GLY A 137 8.63 -5.44 -7.97
N GLY A 138 9.58 -6.04 -7.25
CA GLY A 138 11.02 -5.79 -7.41
C GLY A 138 11.50 -4.37 -7.10
N ARG A 139 10.82 -3.65 -6.21
CA ARG A 139 11.24 -2.31 -5.78
C ARG A 139 12.00 -2.35 -4.46
N SER A 140 13.10 -1.61 -4.41
CA SER A 140 13.95 -1.48 -3.23
C SER A 140 13.68 -0.18 -2.48
N LEU A 141 13.82 -0.24 -1.17
CA LEU A 141 13.84 0.95 -0.32
C LEU A 141 15.11 1.79 -0.58
N ASN A 142 16.23 1.14 -0.93
CA ASN A 142 17.46 1.85 -1.22
C ASN A 142 17.43 2.75 -2.47
N THR A 143 16.49 2.51 -3.40
CA THR A 143 16.40 3.22 -4.68
C THR A 143 15.00 3.72 -4.97
N GLU A 144 14.07 2.86 -5.38
CA GLU A 144 12.80 3.27 -5.98
C GLU A 144 11.85 3.90 -4.96
N PHE A 145 11.83 3.36 -3.75
CA PHE A 145 11.11 3.91 -2.60
C PHE A 145 11.99 4.81 -1.72
N ARG A 146 13.18 5.21 -2.19
CA ARG A 146 14.11 6.00 -1.39
C ARG A 146 13.45 7.30 -0.94
N PRO A 147 13.37 7.56 0.37
CA PRO A 147 12.71 8.75 0.89
C PRO A 147 13.55 10.02 0.62
N PRO A 148 12.94 11.16 0.28
CA PRO A 148 13.65 12.39 -0.06
C PRO A 148 14.66 12.85 1.00
N SER A 149 14.33 12.74 2.29
CA SER A 149 15.20 13.18 3.38
C SER A 149 16.43 12.30 3.60
N ALA A 150 16.51 11.12 2.96
CA ALA A 150 17.68 10.26 3.01
C ALA A 150 18.82 10.68 2.06
N GLY A 151 18.61 11.72 1.25
CA GLY A 151 19.57 12.21 0.26
C GLY A 151 19.74 11.25 -0.92
N GLN A 152 20.74 11.50 -1.77
CA GLN A 152 21.02 10.65 -2.94
C GLN A 152 21.59 9.29 -2.54
N TYR A 153 21.36 8.29 -3.40
CA TYR A 153 22.01 7.00 -3.28
C TYR A 153 23.53 7.15 -3.42
N LYS A 154 24.29 6.47 -2.55
CA LYS A 154 25.75 6.40 -2.62
C LYS A 154 26.17 4.94 -2.64
N LEU A 155 27.00 4.58 -3.61
CA LEU A 155 27.58 3.23 -3.68
C LEU A 155 28.47 3.01 -2.43
N PRO A 156 28.37 1.87 -1.73
CA PRO A 156 29.24 1.59 -0.58
C PRO A 156 30.72 1.64 -0.96
N LYS A 157 31.57 2.13 -0.06
CA LYS A 157 33.01 2.30 -0.30
C LYS A 157 33.69 0.97 -0.68
N GLU A 158 33.34 -0.11 0.00
CA GLU A 158 33.84 -1.45 -0.31
C GLU A 158 33.54 -1.87 -1.75
N ILE A 159 32.33 -1.55 -2.24
CA ILE A 159 31.96 -1.85 -3.63
C ILE A 159 32.66 -0.91 -4.61
N GLN A 160 32.86 0.36 -4.27
CA GLN A 160 33.70 1.26 -5.09
C GLN A 160 35.12 0.69 -5.25
N GLU A 161 35.75 0.28 -4.15
CA GLU A 161 37.09 -0.32 -4.15
C GLU A 161 37.13 -1.64 -4.93
N LEU A 162 36.08 -2.47 -4.84
CA LEU A 162 35.94 -3.68 -5.64
C LEU A 162 35.84 -3.34 -7.13
N TRP A 163 35.01 -2.36 -7.50
CA TRP A 163 34.87 -1.94 -8.88
C TRP A 163 36.20 -1.41 -9.43
N ASP A 164 36.95 -0.62 -8.68
CA ASP A 164 38.24 -0.07 -9.11
C ASP A 164 39.29 -1.14 -9.43
N LYS A 165 39.20 -2.34 -8.83
CA LYS A 165 40.04 -3.50 -9.18
C LYS A 165 39.66 -4.17 -10.51
N HIS A 166 38.49 -3.83 -11.07
CA HIS A 166 37.93 -4.41 -12.29
C HIS A 166 37.47 -3.32 -13.29
N PRO A 167 38.37 -2.47 -13.81
CA PRO A 167 38.02 -1.39 -14.75
C PRO A 167 37.39 -1.89 -16.06
N GLN A 168 37.77 -3.08 -16.52
CA GLN A 168 37.21 -3.77 -17.68
C GLN A 168 35.85 -4.45 -17.42
N GLY A 169 35.31 -4.33 -16.20
CA GLY A 169 34.10 -5.01 -15.74
C GLY A 169 34.34 -6.45 -15.30
N ALA A 170 33.34 -7.02 -14.62
CA ALA A 170 33.27 -8.42 -14.20
C ALA A 170 31.79 -8.82 -13.99
N HIS A 171 31.51 -10.03 -13.51
CA HIS A 171 30.14 -10.44 -13.22
C HIS A 171 29.50 -9.52 -12.16
N GLY A 172 28.48 -8.75 -12.56
CA GLY A 172 27.82 -7.76 -11.71
C GLY A 172 28.58 -6.45 -11.50
N ILE A 173 29.77 -6.27 -12.12
CA ILE A 173 30.58 -5.05 -12.02
C ILE A 173 30.59 -4.35 -13.39
N PRO A 174 30.05 -3.12 -13.51
CA PRO A 174 30.09 -2.37 -14.74
C PRO A 174 31.52 -1.93 -15.09
N LYS A 175 31.79 -1.82 -16.39
CA LYS A 175 33.04 -1.24 -16.89
C LYS A 175 33.19 0.20 -16.42
N ALA A 176 34.42 0.68 -16.29
CA ALA A 176 34.70 2.05 -15.88
C ALA A 176 33.95 3.10 -16.73
N GLU A 177 33.88 2.89 -18.05
CA GLU A 177 33.14 3.75 -18.99
C GLU A 177 31.62 3.79 -18.74
N ASP A 178 31.04 2.72 -18.19
CA ASP A 178 29.60 2.59 -17.93
C ASP A 178 29.18 3.09 -16.53
N ARG A 179 30.12 3.28 -15.61
CA ARG A 179 29.81 3.63 -14.19
C ARG A 179 29.07 4.94 -14.06
N LYS A 180 29.38 5.94 -14.90
CA LYS A 180 28.65 7.20 -14.93
C LYS A 180 27.19 6.97 -15.31
N LYS A 181 26.95 6.22 -16.39
CA LYS A 181 25.60 5.87 -16.81
C LYS A 181 24.85 5.11 -15.72
N TRP A 182 25.50 4.12 -15.11
CA TRP A 182 24.92 3.36 -13.99
C TRP A 182 24.48 4.28 -12.84
N GLN A 183 25.31 5.24 -12.45
CA GLN A 183 24.98 6.21 -11.39
C GLN A 183 23.86 7.16 -11.82
N ASP A 184 23.86 7.63 -13.07
CA ASP A 184 22.81 8.48 -13.61
C ASP A 184 21.46 7.75 -13.64
N ASP A 185 21.43 6.47 -14.05
CA ASP A 185 20.24 5.62 -14.03
C ASP A 185 19.75 5.39 -12.59
N LYS A 186 20.67 5.12 -11.65
CA LYS A 186 20.35 4.96 -10.22
C LYS A 186 19.75 6.24 -9.62
N ASN A 187 20.29 7.40 -10.00
CA ASN A 187 19.78 8.70 -9.59
C ASN A 187 18.38 8.97 -10.17
N ALA A 188 18.17 8.65 -11.44
CA ALA A 188 16.88 8.83 -12.11
C ALA A 188 15.78 7.95 -11.50
N ALA A 189 16.10 6.71 -11.13
CA ALA A 189 15.16 5.80 -10.46
C ALA A 189 14.87 6.20 -9.00
N SER A 190 15.70 7.05 -8.39
CA SER A 190 15.65 7.31 -6.96
C SER A 190 14.36 8.02 -6.53
N GLY A 191 13.62 7.37 -5.64
CA GLY A 191 12.37 7.87 -5.04
C GLY A 191 11.20 8.00 -6.02
N VAL A 192 11.29 7.46 -7.25
CA VAL A 192 10.20 7.55 -8.24
C VAL A 192 8.92 6.92 -7.69
N PHE A 193 9.03 5.74 -7.10
CA PHE A 193 7.89 5.00 -6.56
C PHE A 193 7.42 5.55 -5.21
N TYR A 194 8.32 6.14 -4.44
CA TYR A 194 7.94 6.95 -3.27
C TYR A 194 7.01 8.11 -3.70
N ARG A 195 7.41 8.88 -4.72
CA ARG A 195 6.62 10.01 -5.21
C ARG A 195 5.28 9.55 -5.78
N MET A 196 5.27 8.50 -6.61
CA MET A 196 4.02 7.93 -7.15
C MET A 196 3.07 7.47 -6.05
N MET A 197 3.58 6.84 -4.99
CA MET A 197 2.79 6.46 -3.82
C MET A 197 2.14 7.68 -3.16
N ILE A 198 2.94 8.68 -2.80
CA ILE A 198 2.45 9.88 -2.12
C ILE A 198 1.45 10.65 -2.99
N GLU A 199 1.74 10.83 -4.27
CA GLU A 199 0.86 11.49 -5.24
C GLU A 199 -0.48 10.77 -5.36
N HIS A 200 -0.46 9.44 -5.41
CA HIS A 200 -1.67 8.63 -5.49
C HIS A 200 -2.53 8.74 -4.22
N VAL A 201 -1.90 8.63 -3.04
CA VAL A 201 -2.60 8.80 -1.77
C VAL A 201 -3.24 10.18 -1.71
N LYS A 202 -2.50 11.24 -2.05
CA LYS A 202 -3.03 12.62 -2.10
C LYS A 202 -4.18 12.77 -3.09
N LYS A 203 -4.06 12.17 -4.29
CA LYS A 203 -5.13 12.17 -5.30
C LYS A 203 -6.41 11.54 -4.76
N VAL A 204 -6.32 10.40 -4.09
CA VAL A 204 -7.49 9.70 -3.55
C VAL A 204 -8.09 10.48 -2.37
N LEU A 205 -7.25 11.02 -1.48
CA LEU A 205 -7.71 11.80 -0.33
C LEU A 205 -8.31 13.16 -0.70
N ALA A 206 -7.95 13.73 -1.85
CA ALA A 206 -8.54 14.97 -2.36
C ALA A 206 -10.00 14.78 -2.84
N ASP A 207 -10.38 13.57 -3.24
CA ASP A 207 -11.75 13.21 -3.62
C ASP A 207 -12.06 11.76 -3.20
N PRO A 208 -12.30 11.52 -1.89
CA PRO A 208 -12.55 10.16 -1.38
C PRO A 208 -13.87 9.60 -1.92
N LYS A 209 -14.84 10.47 -2.23
CA LYS A 209 -16.19 10.10 -2.66
C LYS A 209 -16.21 9.36 -4.00
N ARG A 210 -15.25 9.65 -4.88
CA ARG A 210 -15.01 8.91 -6.12
C ARG A 210 -14.73 7.43 -5.89
N VAL A 211 -14.13 7.06 -4.75
CA VAL A 211 -13.76 5.68 -4.42
C VAL A 211 -14.74 5.07 -3.42
N CYS A 212 -15.13 5.83 -2.40
CA CYS A 212 -16.07 5.45 -1.35
C CYS A 212 -17.31 6.35 -1.43
N PRO A 213 -18.38 5.95 -2.15
CA PRO A 213 -19.61 6.76 -2.26
C PRO A 213 -20.30 7.05 -0.93
N GLU A 214 -20.04 6.25 0.10
CA GLU A 214 -20.55 6.43 1.47
C GLU A 214 -19.75 7.47 2.27
N TYR A 215 -18.71 8.09 1.69
CA TYR A 215 -17.96 9.16 2.33
C TYR A 215 -18.86 10.38 2.63
N ASP A 216 -18.93 10.74 3.91
CA ASP A 216 -19.55 11.97 4.39
C ASP A 216 -18.49 13.05 4.59
N GLU A 217 -18.52 14.07 3.73
CA GLU A 217 -17.63 15.23 3.79
C GLU A 217 -17.70 15.99 5.12
N LYS A 218 -18.86 15.96 5.81
CA LYS A 218 -19.00 16.62 7.12
C LYS A 218 -18.28 15.85 8.23
N ALA A 219 -18.28 14.52 8.15
CA ALA A 219 -17.57 13.65 9.09
C ALA A 219 -16.07 13.61 8.81
N GLY A 220 -15.66 13.81 7.56
CA GLY A 220 -14.26 13.80 7.14
C GLY A 220 -13.65 12.39 7.17
N TYR A 221 -12.32 12.33 7.11
CA TYR A 221 -11.57 11.08 7.15
C TYR A 221 -10.41 11.15 8.15
N GLU A 222 -9.93 9.97 8.54
CA GLU A 222 -8.74 9.79 9.37
C GLU A 222 -7.79 8.83 8.66
N VAL A 223 -6.52 9.22 8.49
CA VAL A 223 -5.46 8.30 8.07
C VAL A 223 -5.08 7.42 9.27
N ALA A 224 -5.71 6.26 9.34
CA ALA A 224 -5.74 5.38 10.49
C ALA A 224 -4.54 4.42 10.58
N GLY A 225 -3.80 4.23 9.49
CA GLY A 225 -2.56 3.46 9.55
C GLY A 225 -1.88 3.22 8.20
N PHE A 226 -0.61 2.81 8.29
CA PHE A 226 0.21 2.47 7.15
C PHE A 226 0.78 1.05 7.28
N VAL A 227 0.48 0.19 6.31
CA VAL A 227 1.00 -1.17 6.22
C VAL A 227 2.11 -1.21 5.17
N TRP A 228 3.33 -1.41 5.63
CA TRP A 228 4.51 -1.54 4.78
C TRP A 228 4.92 -3.01 4.67
N LEU A 229 4.94 -3.56 3.45
CA LEU A 229 5.47 -4.90 3.19
C LEU A 229 6.47 -4.87 2.03
N GLN A 230 7.74 -4.76 2.39
CA GLN A 230 8.89 -4.65 1.50
C GLN A 230 10.11 -5.26 2.22
N GLY A 231 11.18 -5.55 1.49
CA GLY A 231 12.47 -5.86 2.11
C GLY A 231 13.25 -6.91 1.33
N PHE A 232 12.57 -7.82 0.62
CA PHE A 232 13.24 -8.91 -0.10
C PHE A 232 14.23 -8.40 -1.16
N ASN A 233 13.88 -7.32 -1.87
CA ASN A 233 14.73 -6.77 -2.92
C ASN A 233 15.99 -6.09 -2.34
N ASP A 234 15.90 -5.50 -1.15
CA ASP A 234 17.06 -5.01 -0.40
C ASP A 234 17.85 -6.17 0.21
N LEU A 235 17.18 -7.23 0.68
CA LEU A 235 17.82 -8.43 1.23
C LEU A 235 18.80 -9.06 0.24
N VAL A 236 18.42 -9.14 -1.04
CA VAL A 236 19.23 -9.75 -2.12
C VAL A 236 20.13 -8.74 -2.86
N ASP A 237 20.10 -7.46 -2.51
CA ASP A 237 20.96 -6.44 -3.12
C ASP A 237 22.36 -6.43 -2.50
N GLY A 238 23.24 -7.31 -3.01
CA GLY A 238 24.64 -7.37 -2.60
C GLY A 238 25.48 -6.16 -3.03
N THR A 239 24.95 -5.24 -3.85
CA THR A 239 25.65 -4.00 -4.23
C THR A 239 25.47 -2.94 -3.15
N THR A 240 24.26 -2.81 -2.60
CA THR A 240 23.99 -1.86 -1.51
C THR A 240 24.33 -2.45 -0.15
N TYR A 241 24.14 -3.76 0.03
CA TYR A 241 24.37 -4.49 1.28
C TYR A 241 25.40 -5.60 1.07
N PRO A 242 26.69 -5.24 0.85
CA PRO A 242 27.74 -6.22 0.63
C PRO A 242 28.04 -7.05 1.89
N GLY A 243 28.75 -8.16 1.68
CA GLY A 243 29.27 -8.97 2.78
C GLY A 243 28.31 -10.07 3.29
N PRO A 244 28.82 -10.89 4.23
CA PRO A 244 28.08 -12.02 4.81
C PRO A 244 26.90 -11.55 5.66
N ASP A 245 25.90 -12.41 5.83
CA ASP A 245 24.75 -12.15 6.70
C ASP A 245 25.18 -12.11 8.17
N GLN A 246 25.40 -10.90 8.68
CA GLN A 246 25.90 -10.61 10.02
C GLN A 246 25.20 -9.36 10.57
N PRO A 247 25.12 -9.20 11.91
CA PRO A 247 24.62 -7.98 12.52
C PRO A 247 25.30 -6.74 11.92
N GLY A 248 24.51 -5.73 11.56
CA GLY A 248 25.00 -4.50 10.94
C GLY A 248 24.85 -4.43 9.41
N LYS A 249 24.73 -5.58 8.72
CA LYS A 249 24.65 -5.63 7.25
C LYS A 249 23.56 -4.71 6.66
N TYR A 250 22.41 -4.61 7.33
CA TYR A 250 21.25 -3.85 6.86
C TYR A 250 21.04 -2.53 7.62
N GLU A 251 22.09 -1.95 8.24
CA GLU A 251 22.00 -0.64 8.92
C GLU A 251 21.47 0.47 8.01
N GLU A 252 21.91 0.50 6.76
CA GLU A 252 21.39 1.46 5.79
C GLU A 252 19.88 1.23 5.53
N TYR A 253 19.39 -0.01 5.52
CA TYR A 253 17.95 -0.28 5.40
C TYR A 253 17.19 0.31 6.60
N SER A 254 17.68 0.09 7.82
CA SER A 254 17.08 0.65 9.03
C SER A 254 17.08 2.19 9.01
N ARG A 255 18.19 2.81 8.59
CA ARG A 255 18.29 4.26 8.45
C ARG A 255 17.27 4.79 7.44
N LEU A 256 17.19 4.17 6.26
CA LEU A 256 16.25 4.55 5.21
C LEU A 256 14.80 4.36 5.63
N LEU A 257 14.48 3.29 6.33
CA LEU A 257 13.11 3.05 6.82
C LEU A 257 12.71 4.13 7.83
N ALA A 258 13.63 4.57 8.68
CA ALA A 258 13.37 5.68 9.60
C ALA A 258 13.13 7.01 8.87
N HIS A 259 13.84 7.28 7.78
CA HIS A 259 13.54 8.44 6.91
C HIS A 259 12.17 8.28 6.23
N PHE A 260 11.89 7.10 5.68
CA PHE A 260 10.64 6.80 4.99
C PHE A 260 9.42 7.03 5.89
N ILE A 261 9.44 6.50 7.11
CA ILE A 261 8.34 6.68 8.07
C ILE A 261 8.11 8.17 8.37
N ARG A 262 9.18 8.95 8.58
CA ARG A 262 9.06 10.39 8.88
C ARG A 262 8.55 11.17 7.68
N ASP A 263 9.08 10.90 6.49
CA ASP A 263 8.72 11.60 5.27
C ASP A 263 7.27 11.29 4.88
N VAL A 264 6.82 10.03 4.95
CA VAL A 264 5.42 9.67 4.67
C VAL A 264 4.48 10.38 5.64
N ARG A 265 4.77 10.35 6.95
CA ARG A 265 3.96 11.05 7.95
C ARG A 265 3.88 12.56 7.70
N ASN A 266 4.99 13.17 7.31
CA ASN A 266 5.05 14.60 6.98
C ASN A 266 4.26 14.90 5.71
N ASP A 267 4.50 14.17 4.63
CA ASP A 267 3.90 14.39 3.32
C ASP A 267 2.38 14.21 3.34
N LEU A 268 1.88 13.32 4.20
CA LEU A 268 0.45 13.06 4.40
C LEU A 268 -0.15 13.85 5.57
N SER A 269 0.62 14.73 6.21
CA SER A 269 0.18 15.51 7.38
C SER A 269 -0.42 14.66 8.51
N ALA A 270 0.12 13.46 8.71
CA ALA A 270 -0.36 12.45 9.65
C ALA A 270 0.75 12.06 10.65
N PRO A 271 1.19 12.98 11.54
CA PRO A 271 2.38 12.80 12.39
C PRO A 271 2.28 11.64 13.38
N LYS A 272 1.05 11.19 13.69
CA LYS A 272 0.76 10.08 14.63
C LYS A 272 0.29 8.80 13.92
N MET A 273 0.33 8.76 12.59
CA MET A 273 -0.10 7.59 11.83
C MET A 273 0.70 6.35 12.28
N PRO A 274 0.06 5.27 12.74
CA PRO A 274 0.74 4.06 13.14
C PRO A 274 1.45 3.41 11.94
#